data_AF-A0A9X0HHX4-F1
#
_entry.id   AF-A0A9X0HHX4-F1
#
_cell.length_a   1.000
_cell.length_b   1.000
_cell.length_c   1.000
_cell.angle_alpha   90.00
_cell.angle_beta   90.00
_cell.angle_gamma   90.00
#
_symmetry.space_group_name_H-M   'P 1'
#
loop_
_entity.id
_entity.type
_entity.pdbx_description
1 polymer ?
#
loop_
_entity_poly.entity_id
_entity_poly.type
_entity_poly.pdbx_seq_one_letter_code
_entity_poly.pdbx_strand_id
1 'polypeptide(L)'
;MAEVRFTRRYYWLHHFVLLPAALVMAFYTGRRYADVAGSDSQESRLWFSIAAIAILLLLTLVMLRQHYALKLQDRIARLEVRQRYFELTQQSFGPLEQQLSLGQILSLRFASDAELPALADAAARQKLAPSAIREQIQQFRPDHMRV
;
A
#
# COMPACT_ATOMS: atom_id res chain seq x y z
N MET A 1 20.94 19.22 22.61
CA MET A 1 19.78 18.62 21.94
C MET A 1 20.30 17.56 20.99
N ALA A 2 19.84 16.31 21.07
CA ALA A 2 20.33 15.24 20.19
C ALA A 2 19.80 15.45 18.76
N GLU A 3 20.70 15.43 17.78
CA GLU A 3 20.38 15.57 16.36
C GLU A 3 19.62 14.31 15.90
N VAL A 4 18.35 14.46 15.50
CA VAL A 4 17.55 13.34 15.00
C VAL A 4 18.04 12.98 13.59
N ARG A 5 18.88 11.95 13.47
CA ARG A 5 19.28 11.39 12.17
C ARG A 5 18.22 10.42 11.67
N PHE A 6 17.52 10.79 10.60
CA PHE A 6 16.66 9.86 9.86
C PHE A 6 17.53 8.84 9.12
N THR A 7 17.82 7.71 9.75
CA THR A 7 18.55 6.61 9.13
C THR A 7 17.58 5.77 8.30
N ARG A 8 17.85 5.66 6.99
CA ARG A 8 17.08 4.79 6.10
C ARG A 8 17.34 3.34 6.51
N ARG A 9 16.31 2.65 7.04
CA ARG A 9 16.41 1.26 7.48
C ARG A 9 16.21 0.32 6.31
N TYR A 10 17.26 -0.42 5.94
CA TYR A 10 17.20 -1.47 4.95
C TYR A 10 17.02 -2.82 5.65
N TYR A 11 16.05 -3.62 5.18
CA TYR A 11 16.01 -5.03 5.58
C TYR A 11 17.10 -5.78 4.81
N TRP A 12 18.19 -6.12 5.51
CA TRP A 12 19.44 -6.59 4.93
C TRP A 12 19.26 -7.77 3.97
N LEU A 13 18.56 -8.82 4.43
CA LEU A 13 18.32 -10.03 3.65
C LEU A 13 17.55 -9.76 2.35
N HIS A 14 16.59 -8.84 2.34
CA HIS A 14 15.87 -8.53 1.11
C HIS A 14 16.71 -7.70 0.13
N HIS A 15 17.33 -6.62 0.61
CA HIS A 15 17.95 -5.63 -0.28
C HIS A 15 19.33 -6.02 -0.77
N PHE A 16 20.12 -6.70 0.06
CA PHE A 16 21.53 -6.99 -0.24
C PHE A 16 21.79 -8.47 -0.56
N VAL A 17 20.81 -9.35 -0.32
CA VAL A 17 20.95 -10.79 -0.62
C VAL A 17 19.90 -11.23 -1.64
N LEU A 18 18.61 -11.15 -1.30
CA LEU A 18 17.54 -11.76 -2.08
C LEU A 18 17.29 -11.06 -3.42
N LEU A 19 17.19 -9.72 -3.43
CA LEU A 19 16.99 -8.94 -4.66
C LEU A 19 18.16 -9.09 -5.65
N PRO A 20 19.43 -8.88 -5.24
CA PRO A 20 20.57 -9.10 -6.13
C PRO A 20 20.65 -10.53 -6.66
N ALA A 21 20.42 -11.54 -5.81
CA ALA A 21 20.41 -12.93 -6.24
C ALA A 21 19.30 -13.22 -7.26
N ALA A 22 18.09 -12.71 -7.03
CA ALA A 22 16.97 -12.84 -7.97
C ALA A 22 17.25 -12.16 -9.32
N LEU A 23 17.90 -10.99 -9.32
CA LEU A 23 18.32 -10.29 -10.54
C LEU A 23 19.37 -11.10 -11.33
N VAL A 24 20.40 -11.62 -10.65
CA VAL A 24 21.42 -12.46 -11.28
C VAL A 24 20.79 -13.73 -11.87
N MET A 25 19.88 -14.37 -11.14
CA MET A 25 19.17 -15.56 -11.63
C MET A 25 18.28 -15.25 -12.83
N ALA A 26 17.51 -14.16 -12.79
CA ALA A 26 16.67 -13.74 -13.92
C ALA A 26 17.52 -13.42 -15.16
N PHE A 27 18.65 -12.73 -14.99
CA PHE A 27 19.57 -12.42 -16.08
C PHE A 27 20.22 -13.69 -16.65
N TYR A 28 20.75 -14.57 -15.80
CA TYR A 28 21.39 -15.81 -16.22
C TYR A 28 20.43 -16.71 -17.01
N THR A 29 19.24 -16.96 -16.46
CA THR A 29 18.23 -17.83 -17.08
C THR A 29 17.68 -17.22 -18.37
N GLY A 30 17.46 -15.91 -18.41
CA GLY A 30 17.09 -15.19 -19.63
C GLY A 30 18.16 -15.30 -20.72
N ARG A 31 19.44 -15.11 -20.38
CA ARG A 31 20.56 -15.27 -21.33
C ARG A 31 20.62 -16.69 -21.88
N ARG A 32 20.46 -17.70 -21.02
CA ARG A 32 20.47 -19.11 -21.43
C ARG A 32 19.29 -19.46 -22.32
N TYR A 33 18.10 -18.93 -22.03
CA TYR A 33 16.94 -19.10 -22.89
C TYR A 33 17.15 -18.45 -24.27
N ALA A 34 17.76 -17.26 -24.33
CA ALA A 34 18.05 -16.58 -25.60
C ALA A 34 18.96 -17.41 -26.53
N ASP A 35 19.91 -18.18 -25.97
CA ASP A 35 20.79 -19.07 -26.74
C ASP A 35 20.02 -20.22 -27.45
N VAL A 36 18.86 -20.62 -26.91
CA VAL A 36 18.09 -21.80 -27.38
C VAL A 36 16.70 -21.45 -27.92
N ALA A 37 16.33 -20.16 -27.88
CA ALA A 37 15.02 -19.68 -28.26
C ALA A 37 14.70 -20.02 -29.73
N GLY A 38 13.48 -20.47 -29.98
CA GLY A 38 12.98 -20.79 -31.33
C GLY A 38 13.23 -22.23 -31.80
N SER A 39 13.99 -23.04 -31.06
CA SER A 39 14.34 -24.42 -31.47
C SER A 39 13.29 -25.50 -31.13
N ASP A 40 12.18 -25.15 -30.46
CA ASP A 40 11.18 -26.05 -29.79
C ASP A 40 11.78 -27.36 -29.20
N SER A 41 13.04 -27.27 -28.78
CA SER A 41 13.78 -28.36 -28.17
C SER A 41 13.35 -28.52 -26.71
N GLN A 42 13.60 -29.70 -26.14
CA GLN A 42 13.39 -29.91 -24.71
C GLN A 42 14.17 -28.89 -23.86
N GLU A 43 15.40 -28.59 -24.27
CA GLU A 43 16.24 -27.56 -23.64
C GLU A 43 15.58 -26.17 -23.69
N SER A 44 15.03 -25.77 -24.85
CA SER A 44 14.31 -24.49 -24.99
C SER A 44 13.13 -24.41 -24.02
N ARG A 45 12.33 -25.47 -23.89
CA ARG A 45 11.19 -25.51 -22.96
C ARG A 45 11.64 -25.42 -21.50
N LEU A 46 12.70 -26.13 -21.11
CA LEU A 46 13.24 -26.08 -19.75
C LEU A 46 13.77 -24.69 -19.39
N TRP A 47 14.61 -24.10 -20.25
CA TRP A 47 15.14 -22.75 -20.02
C TRP A 47 14.04 -21.70 -20.00
N PHE A 48 13.02 -21.83 -20.84
CA PHE A 48 11.83 -20.99 -20.79
C PHE A 48 11.13 -21.08 -19.43
N SER A 49 10.81 -22.29 -18.95
CA SER A 49 10.12 -22.47 -17.67
C SER A 49 10.92 -21.90 -16.49
N ILE A 50 12.23 -22.14 -16.46
CA ILE A 50 13.10 -21.61 -15.40
C ILE A 50 13.18 -20.09 -15.46
N ALA A 51 13.34 -19.51 -16.65
CA ALA A 51 13.37 -18.06 -16.83
C ALA A 51 12.04 -17.40 -16.42
N ALA A 52 10.91 -18.01 -16.82
CA ALA A 52 9.59 -17.55 -16.43
C ALA A 52 9.41 -17.55 -14.90
N ILE A 53 9.79 -18.64 -14.21
CA ILE A 53 9.74 -18.71 -12.75
C ILE A 53 10.65 -17.65 -12.12
N ALA A 54 11.88 -17.47 -12.60
CA ALA A 54 12.81 -16.48 -12.08
C ALA A 54 12.25 -15.04 -12.20
N ILE A 55 11.64 -14.72 -13.34
CA ILE A 55 10.98 -13.42 -13.57
C ILE A 55 9.77 -13.24 -12.65
N LEU A 56 8.91 -14.26 -12.53
CA LEU A 56 7.73 -14.20 -11.64
C LEU A 56 8.14 -14.00 -10.17
N LEU A 57 9.20 -14.68 -9.71
CA LEU A 57 9.76 -14.48 -8.38
C LEU A 57 10.30 -13.06 -8.20
N LEU A 58 11.07 -12.55 -9.17
CA LEU A 58 11.59 -11.18 -9.12
C LEU A 58 10.45 -10.15 -9.04
N LEU A 59 9.43 -10.28 -9.89
CA LEU A 59 8.26 -9.39 -9.87
C LEU A 59 7.54 -9.46 -8.53
N THR A 60 7.35 -10.66 -7.98
CA THR A 60 6.72 -10.86 -6.67
C THR A 60 7.50 -10.15 -5.56
N LEU A 61 8.83 -10.26 -5.54
CA LEU A 61 9.68 -9.58 -4.56
C LEU A 61 9.57 -8.06 -4.63
N VAL A 62 9.48 -7.49 -5.82
CA VAL A 62 9.32 -6.04 -6.01
C VAL A 62 7.92 -5.58 -5.59
N MET A 63 6.87 -6.30 -6.00
CA MET A 63 5.48 -5.95 -5.72
C MET A 63 5.11 -6.06 -4.24
N LEU A 64 5.69 -7.02 -3.52
CA LEU A 64 5.39 -7.24 -2.10
C LEU A 64 5.71 -5.99 -1.24
N ARG A 65 6.74 -5.24 -1.60
CA ARG A 65 7.09 -3.96 -0.94
C ARG A 65 5.97 -2.94 -1.04
N GLN A 66 5.37 -2.79 -2.24
CA GLN A 66 4.28 -1.84 -2.46
C GLN A 66 3.06 -2.23 -1.63
N HIS A 67 2.74 -3.52 -1.54
CA HIS A 67 1.61 -3.99 -0.75
C HIS A 67 1.74 -3.68 0.75
N TYR A 68 2.94 -3.83 1.34
CA TYR A 68 3.17 -3.45 2.73
C TYR A 68 3.09 -1.94 2.95
N ALA A 69 3.59 -1.14 2.00
CA ALA A 69 3.50 0.31 2.07
C ALA A 69 2.04 0.79 2.05
N LEU A 70 1.20 0.25 1.15
CA LEU A 70 -0.22 0.57 1.09
C LEU A 70 -0.95 0.21 2.39
N LYS A 71 -0.68 -0.97 2.97
CA LYS A 71 -1.24 -1.36 4.28
C LYS A 71 -0.82 -0.40 5.39
N LEU A 72 0.43 0.06 5.38
CA LEU A 72 0.91 1.04 6.36
C LEU A 72 0.22 2.40 6.16
N GLN A 73 0.07 2.86 4.91
CA GLN A 73 -0.67 4.08 4.60
C GLN A 73 -2.11 4.01 5.10
N ASP A 74 -2.81 2.90 4.91
CA ASP A 74 -4.19 2.75 5.39
C ASP A 74 -4.28 2.79 6.94
N ARG A 75 -3.28 2.24 7.64
CA ARG A 75 -3.18 2.34 9.10
C ARG A 75 -2.92 3.78 9.55
N ILE A 76 -2.04 4.51 8.86
CA ILE A 76 -1.75 5.92 9.15
C ILE A 76 -2.98 6.78 8.88
N ALA A 77 -3.65 6.61 7.75
CA ALA A 77 -4.87 7.33 7.40
C ALA A 77 -5.98 7.13 8.43
N ARG A 78 -6.15 5.89 8.93
CA ARG A 78 -7.07 5.61 10.04
C ARG A 78 -6.68 6.36 11.32
N LEU A 79 -5.39 6.39 11.67
CA LEU A 79 -4.90 7.11 12.85
C LEU A 79 -5.08 8.63 12.68
N GLU A 80 -4.85 9.16 11.49
CA GLU A 80 -5.08 10.57 11.16
C GLU A 80 -6.53 10.97 11.41
N VAL A 81 -7.50 10.20 10.90
CA VAL A 81 -8.93 10.46 11.12
C VAL A 81 -9.30 10.36 12.60
N ARG A 82 -8.80 9.33 13.31
CA ARG A 82 -8.99 9.21 14.77
C ARG A 82 -8.48 10.43 15.52
N GLN A 83 -7.28 10.89 15.20
CA GLN A 83 -6.63 12.01 15.85
C GLN A 83 -7.39 13.32 15.57
N ARG A 84 -7.70 13.60 14.31
CA ARG A 84 -8.45 14.80 13.91
C ARG A 84 -9.82 14.84 14.57
N TYR A 85 -10.55 13.72 14.56
CA TYR A 85 -11.84 13.63 15.23
C TYR A 85 -11.72 13.92 16.74
N PHE A 86 -10.71 13.36 17.40
CA PHE A 86 -10.45 13.61 18.82
C PHE A 86 -10.10 15.07 19.10
N GLU A 87 -9.24 15.70 18.30
CA GLU A 87 -8.89 17.12 18.45
C GLU A 87 -10.10 18.04 18.33
N LEU A 88 -11.02 17.75 17.40
CA LEU A 88 -12.20 18.56 17.12
C LEU A 88 -13.32 18.37 18.14
N THR A 89 -13.54 17.13 18.60
CA THR A 89 -14.70 16.78 19.44
C THR A 89 -14.34 16.55 20.91
N GLN A 90 -13.05 16.37 21.21
CA GLN A 90 -12.53 15.87 22.49
C GLN A 90 -13.09 14.49 22.88
N GLN A 91 -13.64 13.75 21.91
CA GLN A 91 -14.21 12.42 22.11
C GLN A 91 -13.42 11.36 21.35
N SER A 92 -13.35 10.16 21.93
CA SER A 92 -12.71 9.02 21.27
C SER A 92 -13.48 8.64 19.99
N PHE A 93 -12.76 8.46 18.89
CA PHE A 93 -13.33 7.95 17.64
C PHE A 93 -13.63 6.44 17.70
N GLY A 94 -13.15 5.72 18.73
CA GLY A 94 -13.29 4.27 18.84
C GLY A 94 -14.72 3.72 18.68
N PRO A 95 -15.75 4.30 19.33
CA PRO A 95 -17.14 3.85 19.17
C PRO A 95 -17.69 4.01 17.75
N LEU A 96 -17.31 5.09 17.05
CA LEU A 96 -17.67 5.31 15.65
C LEU A 96 -16.91 4.35 14.73
N GLU A 97 -15.63 4.14 15.00
CA GLU A 97 -14.81 3.25 14.19
C GLU A 97 -15.33 1.80 14.18
N GLN A 98 -15.86 1.31 15.29
CA GLN A 98 -16.46 -0.03 15.33
C GLN A 98 -17.67 -0.19 14.41
N GLN A 99 -18.30 0.91 14.03
CA GLN A 99 -19.47 0.96 13.14
C GLN A 99 -19.08 1.26 11.68
N LEU A 100 -17.83 1.66 11.44
CA LEU A 100 -17.33 2.09 10.14
C LEU A 100 -16.33 1.07 9.57
N SER A 101 -16.49 0.77 8.29
CA SER A 101 -15.50 0.04 7.51
C SER A 101 -14.25 0.90 7.24
N LEU A 102 -13.12 0.23 6.97
CA LEU A 102 -11.89 0.91 6.55
C LEU A 102 -12.14 1.87 5.38
N GLY A 103 -12.89 1.45 4.36
CA GLY A 103 -13.17 2.29 3.18
C GLY A 103 -13.93 3.57 3.52
N GLN A 104 -14.86 3.53 4.48
CA GLN A 104 -15.56 4.73 4.96
C GLN A 104 -14.61 5.66 5.72
N ILE A 105 -13.76 5.12 6.61
CA ILE A 105 -12.76 5.91 7.34
C ILE A 105 -11.76 6.57 6.37
N LEU A 106 -11.29 5.84 5.37
CA LEU A 106 -10.40 6.39 4.34
C LEU A 106 -11.07 7.49 3.49
N SER A 107 -12.40 7.43 3.35
CA SER A 107 -13.17 8.48 2.67
C SER A 107 -13.32 9.73 3.53
N LEU A 108 -13.60 9.56 4.83
CA LEU A 108 -13.70 10.66 5.81
C LEU A 108 -12.41 11.48 5.92
N ARG A 109 -11.24 10.89 5.67
CA ARG A 109 -9.97 11.61 5.63
C ARG A 109 -9.97 12.84 4.73
N PHE A 110 -10.72 12.78 3.61
CA PHE A 110 -10.77 13.87 2.64
C PHE A 110 -11.73 15.00 3.05
N ALA A 111 -12.52 14.84 4.11
CA ALA A 111 -13.39 15.86 4.64
C ALA A 111 -12.57 16.96 5.33
N SER A 112 -13.05 18.20 5.32
CA SER A 112 -12.43 19.28 6.11
C SER A 112 -12.68 19.08 7.61
N ASP A 113 -11.93 19.79 8.45
CA ASP A 113 -12.09 19.71 9.91
C ASP A 113 -13.47 20.21 10.37
N ALA A 114 -14.10 21.12 9.62
CA ALA A 114 -15.42 21.67 9.96
C ALA A 114 -16.56 20.65 9.78
N GLU A 115 -16.45 19.77 8.79
CA GLU A 115 -17.52 18.81 8.42
C GLU A 115 -17.25 17.38 8.92
N LEU A 116 -16.00 17.05 9.27
CA LEU A 116 -15.58 15.70 9.66
C LEU A 116 -16.43 15.07 10.77
N PRO A 117 -16.72 15.73 11.92
CA PRO A 117 -17.50 15.09 12.98
C PRO A 117 -18.92 14.74 12.55
N ALA A 118 -19.61 15.68 11.92
CA ALA A 118 -20.98 15.50 11.45
C ALA A 118 -21.07 14.42 10.36
N LEU A 119 -20.10 14.41 9.43
CA LEU A 119 -20.05 13.42 8.36
C LEU A 119 -19.72 12.01 8.88
N ALA A 120 -18.87 11.90 9.90
CA ALA A 120 -18.56 10.62 10.55
C ALA A 120 -19.78 10.03 11.26
N ASP A 121 -20.54 10.86 11.99
CA ASP A 121 -21.80 10.46 12.62
C ASP A 121 -22.85 10.04 11.58
N ALA A 122 -23.00 10.82 10.50
CA ALA A 122 -23.91 10.49 9.41
C ALA A 122 -23.52 9.16 8.73
N ALA A 123 -22.22 8.96 8.47
CA ALA A 123 -21.71 7.72 7.89
C ALA A 123 -22.02 6.49 8.74
N ALA A 124 -21.89 6.60 10.07
CA ALA A 124 -22.20 5.50 10.98
C ALA A 124 -23.71 5.25 11.09
N ARG A 125 -24.51 6.30 11.27
CA ARG A 125 -25.97 6.19 11.45
C ARG A 125 -26.69 5.71 10.18
N GLN A 126 -26.32 6.26 9.03
CA GLN A 126 -26.97 5.98 7.75
C GLN A 126 -26.31 4.84 6.98
N LYS A 127 -25.20 4.27 7.50
CA LYS A 127 -24.41 3.22 6.85
C LYS A 127 -24.00 3.59 5.42
N LEU A 128 -23.52 4.83 5.25
CA LEU A 128 -23.18 5.38 3.93
C LEU A 128 -22.06 4.58 3.26
N ALA A 129 -22.19 4.31 1.96
CA ALA A 129 -21.08 3.75 1.20
C ALA A 129 -19.89 4.73 1.12
N PRO A 130 -18.64 4.26 0.96
CA PRO A 130 -17.47 5.12 0.79
C PRO A 130 -17.59 6.15 -0.36
N SER A 131 -18.30 5.81 -1.44
CA SER A 131 -18.61 6.77 -2.52
C SER A 131 -19.55 7.87 -2.05
N ALA A 132 -20.64 7.51 -1.37
CA ALA A 132 -21.62 8.46 -0.86
C ALA A 132 -21.02 9.43 0.17
N ILE A 133 -20.09 8.97 1.01
CA ILE A 133 -19.33 9.87 1.91
C ILE A 133 -18.55 10.90 1.10
N ARG A 134 -17.85 10.47 0.05
CA ARG A 134 -17.06 11.37 -0.82
C ARG A 134 -17.92 12.38 -1.55
N GLU A 135 -19.13 11.98 -1.96
CA GLU A 135 -20.10 12.88 -2.61
C GLU A 135 -20.67 13.94 -1.65
N GLN A 136 -20.72 13.65 -0.34
CA GLN A 136 -21.20 14.59 0.67
C GLN A 136 -20.13 15.57 1.18
N ILE A 137 -18.85 15.39 0.80
CA ILE A 137 -17.76 16.30 1.16
C ILE A 137 -17.93 17.61 0.39
N GLN A 138 -18.09 18.72 1.11
CA GLN A 138 -18.20 20.04 0.50
C GLN A 138 -16.83 20.70 0.39
N GLN A 139 -15.97 20.49 1.37
CA GLN A 139 -14.63 21.08 1.44
C GLN A 139 -13.56 20.00 1.36
N PHE A 140 -13.21 19.64 0.12
CA PHE A 140 -12.25 18.58 -0.13
C PHE A 140 -10.84 18.94 0.34
N ARG A 141 -10.24 18.07 1.16
CA ARG A 141 -8.86 18.15 1.60
C ARG A 141 -7.99 17.14 0.83
N PRO A 142 -7.15 17.57 -0.12
CA PRO A 142 -6.31 16.66 -0.89
C PRO A 142 -5.21 16.01 -0.02
N ASP A 143 -4.88 14.75 -0.34
CA ASP A 143 -3.78 14.00 0.26
C ASP A 143 -2.60 13.94 -0.73
N HIS A 144 -1.74 14.96 -0.68
CA HIS A 144 -0.59 15.09 -1.58
C HIS A 144 0.58 14.13 -1.24
N MET A 145 0.53 13.47 -0.09
CA MET A 145 1.63 12.62 0.41
C MET A 145 1.41 11.14 0.06
N ARG A 146 0.22 10.77 -0.43
CA ARG A 146 -0.09 9.41 -0.87
C ARG A 146 0.34 9.21 -2.32
N VAL A 147 1.13 8.15 -2.52
CA VAL A 147 1.63 7.64 -3.81
C VAL A 147 0.95 6.34 -4.19
#